data_AF-A0A0E3L4R5-F1
#
_entry.id   AF-A0A0E3L4R5-F1
#
_cell.length_a   1.000
_cell.length_b   1.000
_cell.length_c   1.000
_cell.angle_alpha   90.00
_cell.angle_beta   90.00
_cell.angle_gamma   90.00
#
_symmetry.space_group_name_H-M   'P 1'
#
loop_
_entity.id
_entity.type
_entity.pdbx_description
1 polymer ?
#
loop_
_entity_poly.entity_id
_entity_poly.type
_entity_poly.pdbx_seq_one_letter_code
_entity_poly.pdbx_strand_id
1 'polypeptide(L)'
;MPEHPLKVIMDKDPELFSLLENTQELSFTEDGIPLKYKFLIAMALDAANGAVDGVKVLAIQAMQEGATKEEVMQAIRIVQYIFGVGSVYTAARALNDVL
;
A
#
# COMPACT_ATOMS: atom_id res chain seq x y z
N MET A 1 -19.95 -1.49 -13.81
CA MET A 1 -18.92 -1.21 -12.78
C MET A 1 -18.47 -2.54 -12.22
N PRO A 2 -17.17 -2.78 -12.01
CA PRO A 2 -16.73 -3.97 -11.29
C PRO A 2 -17.36 -3.99 -9.89
N GLU A 3 -17.64 -5.18 -9.39
CA GLU A 3 -18.21 -5.40 -8.06
C GLU A 3 -17.21 -4.98 -6.97
N HIS A 4 -17.70 -4.48 -5.83
CA HIS A 4 -16.84 -4.05 -4.73
C HIS A 4 -16.02 -5.26 -4.22
N PRO A 5 -14.68 -5.15 -4.07
CA PRO A 5 -13.83 -6.30 -3.73
C PRO A 5 -14.17 -6.92 -2.35
N LEU A 6 -14.75 -6.12 -1.45
CA LEU A 6 -15.19 -6.57 -0.13
C LEU A 6 -16.68 -6.87 -0.03
N LYS A 7 -17.42 -6.99 -1.15
CA LYS A 7 -18.87 -7.19 -1.12
C LYS A 7 -19.31 -8.36 -0.23
N VAL A 8 -18.58 -9.47 -0.26
CA VAL A 8 -18.89 -10.63 0.59
C VAL A 8 -18.84 -10.26 2.07
N ILE A 9 -17.89 -9.41 2.48
CA ILE A 9 -17.79 -8.93 3.86
C ILE A 9 -18.91 -7.92 4.15
N MET A 10 -19.17 -6.97 3.26
CA MET A 10 -20.29 -6.03 3.40
C MET A 10 -21.64 -6.74 3.62
N ASP A 11 -21.89 -7.81 2.87
CA ASP A 11 -23.14 -8.57 2.91
C ASP A 11 -23.23 -9.52 4.13
N LYS A 12 -22.10 -9.98 4.66
CA LYS A 12 -22.05 -11.00 5.73
C LYS A 12 -21.76 -10.43 7.12
N ASP A 13 -21.00 -9.35 7.18
CA ASP A 13 -20.56 -8.70 8.41
C ASP A 13 -20.37 -7.18 8.15
N PRO A 14 -21.48 -6.43 8.11
CA PRO A 14 -21.43 -4.99 7.84
C PRO A 14 -20.71 -4.20 8.95
N GLU A 15 -20.72 -4.69 10.20
CA GLU A 15 -20.00 -4.05 11.30
C GLU A 15 -18.48 -4.16 11.11
N LEU A 16 -17.98 -5.34 10.72
CA LEU A 16 -16.58 -5.51 10.35
C LEU A 16 -16.20 -4.62 9.17
N PHE A 17 -17.07 -4.50 8.16
CA PHE A 17 -16.82 -3.61 7.04
C PHE A 17 -16.69 -2.15 7.48
N SER A 18 -17.62 -1.65 8.29
CA SER A 18 -17.55 -0.28 8.83
C SER A 18 -16.30 -0.05 9.68
N LEU A 19 -15.87 -1.03 10.49
CA LEU A 19 -14.62 -0.93 11.26
C LEU A 19 -13.39 -0.85 10.34
N LEU A 20 -13.38 -1.63 9.25
CA LEU A 20 -12.30 -1.61 8.27
C LEU A 20 -12.22 -0.26 7.56
N GLU A 21 -13.35 0.28 7.08
CA GLU A 21 -13.39 1.59 6.40
C GLU A 21 -12.93 2.71 7.33
N ASN A 22 -13.45 2.76 8.55
CA ASN A 22 -13.04 3.77 9.54
C ASN A 22 -11.55 3.70 9.86
N THR A 23 -11.00 2.49 9.99
CA THR A 23 -9.57 2.31 10.25
C THR A 23 -8.73 2.79 9.07
N GLN A 24 -9.17 2.49 7.84
CA GLN A 24 -8.51 2.94 6.63
C GLN A 24 -8.50 4.48 6.54
N GLU A 25 -9.66 5.12 6.72
CA GLU A 25 -9.80 6.58 6.65
C GLU A 25 -8.91 7.29 7.67
N LEU A 26 -8.95 6.85 8.93
CA LEU A 26 -8.14 7.43 9.99
C LEU A 26 -6.64 7.22 9.76
N SER A 27 -6.24 6.05 9.23
CA SER A 27 -4.83 5.77 8.95
C SER A 27 -4.25 6.69 7.87
N PHE A 28 -5.05 7.05 6.87
CA PHE A 28 -4.67 7.89 5.73
C PHE A 28 -5.28 9.29 5.77
N THR A 29 -5.54 9.83 6.96
CA THR A 29 -5.78 11.28 7.13
C THR A 29 -4.43 12.01 7.13
N GLU A 30 -4.33 13.19 6.53
CA GLU A 30 -3.08 13.97 6.60
C GLU A 30 -2.97 14.72 7.94
N ASP A 31 -2.17 14.18 8.86
CA ASP A 31 -1.94 14.73 10.19
C ASP A 31 -0.45 14.66 10.59
N GLY A 32 0.31 15.68 10.18
CA GLY A 32 1.75 15.77 10.47
C GLY A 32 2.66 14.92 9.58
N ILE A 33 2.12 13.87 8.94
CA ILE A 33 2.80 13.10 7.89
C ILE A 33 2.00 13.23 6.58
N PRO A 34 2.58 13.84 5.51
CA PRO A 34 1.97 13.88 4.18
C PRO A 34 1.55 12.50 3.67
N LEU A 35 0.42 12.42 2.98
CA LEU A 35 -0.18 11.16 2.53
C LEU A 35 0.77 10.30 1.69
N LYS A 36 1.54 10.93 0.80
CA LYS A 36 2.53 10.22 -0.01
C LYS A 36 3.51 9.39 0.83
N TYR A 37 3.91 9.89 2.00
CA TYR A 37 4.82 9.15 2.88
C TYR A 37 4.10 8.05 3.65
N LYS A 38 2.83 8.25 4.04
CA LYS A 38 2.02 7.19 4.64
C LYS A 38 1.83 6.02 3.67
N PHE A 39 1.53 6.31 2.40
CA PHE A 39 1.43 5.29 1.36
C PHE A 39 2.77 4.60 1.08
N LEU A 40 3.89 5.33 1.04
CA LEU A 40 5.22 4.70 0.89
C LEU A 40 5.58 3.78 2.06
N ILE A 41 5.21 4.16 3.29
CA ILE A 41 5.40 3.31 4.48
C ILE A 41 4.55 2.03 4.35
N ALA A 42 3.26 2.17 4.05
CA ALA A 42 2.37 1.02 3.86
C ALA A 42 2.85 0.10 2.72
N MET A 43 3.27 0.67 1.60
CA MET A 43 3.84 -0.06 0.46
C MET A 43 5.08 -0.86 0.87
N ALA A 44 5.97 -0.28 1.69
CA ALA A 44 7.14 -0.97 2.20
C ALA A 44 6.76 -2.16 3.11
N LEU A 45 5.72 -2.02 3.94
CA LEU A 45 5.21 -3.11 4.78
C LEU A 45 4.63 -4.25 3.94
N ASP A 46 3.89 -3.93 2.88
CA ASP A 46 3.35 -4.94 1.95
C ASP A 46 4.47 -5.66 1.18
N ALA A 47 5.54 -4.94 0.81
CA ALA A 47 6.70 -5.55 0.19
C ALA A 47 7.38 -6.54 1.16
N ALA A 48 7.52 -6.17 2.43
CA ALA A 48 8.04 -7.04 3.48
C ALA A 48 7.16 -8.28 3.70
N ASN A 49 5.85 -8.13 3.63
CA ASN A 49 4.88 -9.20 3.86
C ASN A 49 4.62 -10.09 2.63
N GLY A 50 5.21 -9.78 1.48
CA GLY A 50 5.00 -10.55 0.24
C GLY A 50 3.70 -10.22 -0.50
N ALA A 51 3.02 -9.13 -0.15
CA ALA A 51 1.73 -8.73 -0.71
C ALA A 51 1.89 -7.93 -2.01
N VAL A 52 2.05 -8.63 -3.15
CA VAL A 52 2.33 -8.03 -4.47
C VAL A 52 1.27 -7.00 -4.88
N ASP A 53 -0.03 -7.34 -4.79
CA ASP A 53 -1.10 -6.42 -5.20
C ASP A 53 -1.18 -5.19 -4.30
N GLY A 54 -0.92 -5.38 -3.00
CA GLY A 54 -0.86 -4.29 -2.02
C GLY A 54 0.26 -3.30 -2.32
N VAL A 55 1.47 -3.79 -2.62
CA VAL A 55 2.58 -2.94 -3.10
C VAL A 55 2.18 -2.14 -4.34
N LYS A 56 1.52 -2.78 -5.31
CA LYS A 56 1.12 -2.12 -6.57
C LYS A 56 0.15 -0.98 -6.31
N VAL A 57 -0.91 -1.25 -5.55
CA VAL A 57 -1.95 -0.26 -5.23
C VAL A 57 -1.37 0.92 -4.45
N LEU A 58 -0.59 0.64 -3.40
CA LEU A 58 -0.03 1.67 -2.54
C LEU A 58 1.04 2.52 -3.23
N ALA A 59 1.84 1.94 -4.14
CA ALA A 59 2.77 2.70 -4.96
C ALA A 59 2.04 3.70 -5.88
N ILE A 60 0.94 3.27 -6.52
CA ILE A 60 0.12 4.14 -7.36
C ILE A 60 -0.48 5.28 -6.53
N GLN A 61 -1.05 4.97 -5.37
CA GLN A 61 -1.62 5.97 -4.46
C GLN A 61 -0.57 6.96 -3.97
N ALA A 62 0.62 6.47 -3.59
CA ALA A 62 1.74 7.34 -3.21
C ALA A 62 2.08 8.34 -4.33
N MET A 63 2.19 7.86 -5.58
CA MET A 63 2.50 8.73 -6.72
C MET A 63 1.37 9.70 -7.08
N GLN A 64 0.12 9.30 -6.90
CA GLN A 64 -1.05 10.20 -7.04
C GLN A 64 -0.99 11.36 -6.03
N GLU A 65 -0.47 11.10 -4.83
CA GLU A 65 -0.19 12.11 -3.80
C GLU A 65 1.16 12.83 -3.98
N GLY A 66 1.82 12.64 -5.13
CA GLY A 66 3.05 13.35 -5.48
C GLY A 66 4.35 12.70 -5.00
N ALA A 67 4.33 11.40 -4.66
CA ALA A 67 5.57 10.65 -4.53
C ALA A 67 6.28 10.52 -5.87
N THR A 68 7.61 10.65 -5.88
CA THR A 68 8.39 10.36 -7.09
C THR A 68 8.76 8.89 -7.20
N LYS A 69 9.13 8.44 -8.41
CA LYS A 69 9.66 7.08 -8.62
C LYS A 69 10.91 6.83 -7.78
N GLU A 70 11.73 7.85 -7.57
CA GLU A 70 12.91 7.79 -6.70
C GLU A 70 12.51 7.55 -5.25
N GLU A 71 11.48 8.24 -4.73
CA GLU A 71 10.97 8.02 -3.37
C GLU A 71 10.46 6.58 -3.18
N VAL A 72 9.76 6.02 -4.18
CA VAL A 72 9.36 4.59 -4.21
C VAL A 72 10.60 3.68 -4.10
N MET A 73 11.63 3.94 -4.90
CA MET A 73 12.86 3.13 -4.86
C MET A 73 13.64 3.30 -3.55
N GLN A 74 13.59 4.46 -2.89
CA GLN A 74 14.18 4.64 -1.55
C GLN A 74 13.44 3.83 -0.49
N ALA A 75 12.10 3.78 -0.53
CA ALA A 75 11.33 2.91 0.35
C ALA A 75 11.69 1.42 0.16
N ILE A 76 11.87 0.99 -1.09
CA ILE A 76 12.31 -0.39 -1.41
C ILE A 76 13.72 -0.68 -0.88
N ARG A 77 14.63 0.31 -0.94
CA ARG A 77 15.97 0.18 -0.35
C ARG A 77 15.90 -0.01 1.17
N ILE A 78 15.03 0.73 1.85
CA ILE A 78 14.84 0.61 3.30
C ILE A 78 14.30 -0.78 3.65
N VAL A 79 13.23 -1.24 2.98
CA VAL A 79 12.67 -2.57 3.28
C VAL A 79 13.64 -3.70 2.94
N GLN A 80 14.45 -3.56 1.88
CA GLN A 80 15.51 -4.51 1.55
C GLN A 80 16.55 -4.61 2.66
N TYR A 81 16.94 -3.49 3.26
CA TYR A 81 17.89 -3.46 4.36
C TYR A 81 17.34 -4.17 5.61
N ILE A 82 16.05 -3.97 5.92
CA ILE A 82 15.43 -4.52 7.15
C ILE A 82 14.95 -5.97 6.98
N PHE A 83 14.32 -6.30 5.86
CA PHE A 83 13.64 -7.60 5.63
C PHE A 83 14.32 -8.49 4.59
N GLY A 84 15.42 -8.01 3.99
CA GLY A 84 16.21 -8.78 3.04
C GLY A 84 15.61 -8.85 1.64
N VAL A 85 16.27 -9.63 0.77
CA VAL A 85 16.04 -9.64 -0.68
C VAL A 85 14.63 -10.11 -1.09
N GLY A 86 13.94 -10.88 -0.26
CA GLY A 86 12.57 -11.33 -0.54
C GLY A 86 11.61 -10.16 -0.80
N SER A 87 11.75 -9.07 -0.04
CA SER A 87 10.94 -7.86 -0.20
C SER A 87 11.15 -7.19 -1.56
N VAL A 88 12.36 -7.23 -2.10
CA VAL A 88 12.70 -6.67 -3.42
C VAL A 88 12.02 -7.45 -4.53
N TYR A 89 11.99 -8.77 -4.47
CA TYR A 89 11.30 -9.58 -5.47
C TYR A 89 9.78 -9.38 -5.44
N THR A 90 9.21 -9.19 -4.26
CA THR A 90 7.80 -8.78 -4.12
C THR A 90 7.55 -7.44 -4.79
N ALA A 91 8.38 -6.43 -4.50
CA ALA A 91 8.27 -5.12 -5.10
C ALA A 91 8.47 -5.16 -6.63
N ALA A 92 9.44 -5.92 -7.13
CA ALA A 92 9.71 -6.05 -8.56
C ALA A 92 8.51 -6.64 -9.32
N ARG A 93 7.84 -7.65 -8.75
CA ARG A 93 6.60 -8.21 -9.34
C ARG A 93 5.47 -7.20 -9.38
N ALA A 94 5.35 -6.37 -8.34
CA ALA A 94 4.28 -5.39 -8.23
C ALA A 94 4.46 -4.19 -9.18
N LEU A 95 5.70 -3.74 -9.37
CA LEU A 95 6.02 -2.44 -9.97
C LEU A 95 6.35 -2.49 -11.46
N ASN A 96 6.39 -3.68 -12.07
CA ASN A 96 6.77 -3.88 -13.47
C ASN A 96 5.90 -3.08 -14.47
N ASP A 97 4.64 -2.81 -14.13
CA ASP A 97 3.71 -2.03 -14.95
C ASP A 97 3.42 -0.63 -14.35
N VAL A 98 4.16 -0.22 -13.32
CA VAL A 98 3.94 1.01 -12.54
C VAL A 98 5.08 2.01 -12.73
N LEU A 99 6.33 1.53 -12.71
CA LEU A 99 7.55 2.33 -12.85
C LEU A 99 8.15 2.21 -14.24
#